data_AF-A0A2V9BCI8-F1
#
_entry.id   AF-A0A2V9BCI8-F1
#
_cell.length_a   1.000
_cell.length_b   1.000
_cell.length_c   1.000
_cell.angle_alpha   90.00
_cell.angle_beta   90.00
_cell.angle_gamma   90.00
#
_symmetry.space_group_name_H-M   'P 1'
#
loop_
_entity.id
_entity.type
_entity.pdbx_description
1 polymer ?
#
loop_
_entity_poly.entity_id
_entity_poly.type
_entity_poly.pdbx_seq_one_letter_code
_entity_poly.pdbx_strand_id
1 'polypeptide(L)'
;GVPIENFVEEVQKRFAKATSGLKSERVVGVVVAYGSEVAWSDIFASGDLFDHYWNKLLRSYAVEALARPTLREHPSIEEAREFLWPLQGRETQESEPGVYRWREIREGRLAQIDLDALQPREMTLHRLKLHRT
;
A
#
# COMPACT_ATOMS: atom_id res chain seq x y z
N GLY A 1 22.71 -13.93 -3.01
CA GLY A 1 21.54 -13.03 -3.18
C GLY A 1 21.93 -11.65 -2.70
N VAL A 2 21.31 -10.60 -3.24
CA VAL A 2 21.44 -9.25 -2.68
C VAL A 2 20.82 -9.28 -1.27
N PRO A 3 21.50 -8.80 -0.22
CA PRO A 3 20.90 -8.69 1.11
C PRO A 3 19.63 -7.86 1.04
N ILE A 4 18.56 -8.29 1.69
CA ILE A 4 17.27 -7.59 1.69
C ILE A 4 17.42 -6.14 2.16
N GLU A 5 18.34 -5.90 3.09
CA GLU A 5 18.73 -4.57 3.58
C GLU A 5 19.25 -3.65 2.46
N ASN A 6 20.11 -4.16 1.57
CA ASN A 6 20.64 -3.36 0.46
C ASN A 6 19.53 -2.94 -0.51
N PHE A 7 18.59 -3.84 -0.78
CA PHE A 7 17.44 -3.54 -1.63
C PHE A 7 16.51 -2.50 -0.97
N VAL A 8 16.23 -2.67 0.32
CA VAL A 8 15.44 -1.69 1.10
C VAL A 8 16.09 -0.31 1.05
N GLU A 9 17.40 -0.21 1.29
CA GLU A 9 18.13 1.06 1.22
C GLU A 9 18.07 1.70 -0.17
N GLU A 10 18.18 0.90 -1.22
CA GLU A 10 18.11 1.39 -2.60
C GLU A 10 16.73 1.97 -2.92
N VAL A 11 15.65 1.23 -2.59
CA VAL A 11 14.27 1.71 -2.80
C VAL A 11 14.00 2.96 -1.98
N GLN A 12 14.47 3.01 -0.73
CA GLN A 12 14.33 4.18 0.13
C GLN A 12 15.01 5.43 -0.46
N LYS A 13 16.24 5.29 -0.98
CA LYS A 13 16.96 6.40 -1.64
C LYS A 13 16.23 6.88 -2.90
N ARG A 14 15.72 5.96 -3.72
CA ARG A 14 14.96 6.28 -4.94
C ARG A 14 13.66 7.00 -4.59
N PHE A 15 12.93 6.53 -3.58
CA PHE A 15 11.71 7.17 -3.10
C PHE A 15 11.99 8.60 -2.61
N ALA A 16 12.97 8.79 -1.72
CA ALA A 16 13.34 10.11 -1.21
C ALA A 16 13.73 11.09 -2.35
N LYS A 17 14.44 10.61 -3.37
CA LYS A 17 14.79 11.41 -4.55
C LYS A 17 13.56 11.77 -5.40
N ALA A 18 12.62 10.84 -5.57
CA ALA A 18 11.41 11.06 -6.35
C ALA A 18 10.47 12.07 -5.66
N THR A 19 10.44 12.06 -4.32
CA THR A 19 9.53 12.90 -3.53
C THR A 19 10.13 14.23 -3.08
N SER A 20 11.45 14.44 -3.19
CA SER A 20 12.12 15.67 -2.75
C SER A 20 11.64 16.95 -3.46
N GLY A 21 10.98 16.83 -4.61
CA GLY A 21 10.46 17.95 -5.39
C GLY A 21 9.04 18.38 -5.02
N LEU A 22 8.35 17.63 -4.16
CA LEU A 22 6.96 17.90 -3.77
C LEU A 22 6.92 19.10 -2.82
N LYS A 23 6.76 20.30 -3.36
CA LYS A 23 6.61 21.52 -2.56
C LYS A 23 5.15 21.59 -2.08
N SER A 24 4.94 21.44 -0.78
CA SER A 24 3.64 21.47 -0.05
C SER A 24 2.72 20.26 -0.18
N GLU A 25 3.00 19.34 -1.10
CA GLU A 25 2.30 18.05 -1.19
C GLU A 25 2.95 17.03 -0.25
N ARG A 26 2.13 16.37 0.59
CA ARG A 26 2.59 15.24 1.41
C ARG A 26 2.19 13.94 0.74
N VAL A 27 3.15 13.01 0.62
CA VAL A 27 2.85 11.64 0.21
C VAL A 27 2.11 10.94 1.33
N VAL A 28 0.97 10.33 1.01
CA VAL A 28 0.13 9.62 1.99
C VAL A 28 0.12 8.11 1.78
N GLY A 29 0.85 7.61 0.78
CA GLY A 29 0.81 6.20 0.45
C GLY A 29 1.57 5.85 -0.81
N VAL A 30 1.53 4.57 -1.16
CA VAL A 30 2.22 4.01 -2.32
C VAL A 30 1.34 2.98 -3.05
N VAL A 31 1.61 2.84 -4.33
CA VAL A 31 1.18 1.70 -5.15
C VAL A 31 2.44 0.95 -5.55
N VAL A 32 2.43 -0.37 -5.41
CA VAL A 32 3.59 -1.24 -5.59
C VAL A 32 3.28 -2.26 -6.68
N ALA A 33 4.23 -2.37 -7.60
CA ALA A 33 4.21 -3.36 -8.65
C ALA A 33 5.41 -4.30 -8.53
N TYR A 34 5.20 -5.56 -8.89
CA TYR A 34 6.27 -6.55 -9.03
C TYR A 34 6.29 -7.03 -10.48
N GLY A 35 7.35 -6.68 -11.21
CA GLY A 35 7.36 -6.90 -12.66
C GLY A 35 6.26 -6.08 -13.32
N SER A 36 5.40 -6.76 -14.11
CA SER A 36 4.32 -6.14 -14.89
C SER A 36 2.99 -6.03 -14.15
N GLU A 37 2.88 -6.53 -12.92
CA GLU A 37 1.62 -6.57 -12.17
C GLU A 37 1.64 -5.54 -11.04
N VAL A 38 0.64 -4.64 -11.00
CA VAL A 38 0.34 -3.86 -9.81
C VAL A 38 -0.24 -4.81 -8.76
N ALA A 39 0.47 -4.97 -7.65
CA ALA A 39 0.17 -6.02 -6.69
C ALA A 39 -0.43 -5.48 -5.40
N TRP A 40 0.05 -4.32 -4.94
CA TRP A 40 -0.28 -3.74 -3.63
C TRP A 40 -0.52 -2.23 -3.69
N SER A 41 -1.35 -1.73 -2.78
CA SER A 41 -1.40 -0.32 -2.42
C SER A 41 -1.61 -0.15 -0.93
N ASP A 42 -0.89 0.78 -0.32
CA ASP A 42 -1.01 1.18 1.07
C ASP A 42 -1.22 2.69 1.15
N ILE A 43 -2.43 3.12 1.51
CA ILE A 43 -2.83 4.52 1.58
C ILE A 43 -3.23 4.87 3.02
N PHE A 44 -2.66 5.93 3.58
CA PHE A 44 -2.86 6.35 4.96
C PHE A 44 -3.63 7.68 5.07
N ALA A 45 -4.21 7.93 6.24
CA ALA A 45 -4.90 9.18 6.54
C ALA A 45 -4.02 10.43 6.48
N SER A 46 -2.71 10.28 6.70
CA SER A 46 -1.76 11.40 6.70
C SER A 46 -0.36 10.97 6.27
N GLY A 47 0.44 11.93 5.82
CA GLY A 47 1.84 11.70 5.50
C GLY A 47 2.66 11.29 6.73
N ASP A 48 2.36 11.81 7.91
CA ASP A 48 3.06 11.43 9.14
C ASP A 48 2.79 9.96 9.51
N LEU A 49 1.57 9.48 9.27
CA LEU A 49 1.22 8.08 9.49
C LEU A 49 1.91 7.18 8.45
N PHE A 50 1.94 7.61 7.19
CA PHE A 50 2.69 6.91 6.14
C PHE A 50 4.19 6.82 6.48
N ASP A 51 4.83 7.93 6.85
CA ASP A 51 6.25 7.99 7.20
C ASP A 51 6.57 7.08 8.39
N HIS A 52 5.67 7.02 9.38
CA HIS A 52 5.79 6.12 10.53
C HIS A 52 5.85 4.64 10.11
N TYR A 53 5.08 4.25 9.09
CA TYR A 53 5.01 2.86 8.63
C TYR A 53 5.95 2.54 7.46
N TRP A 54 6.55 3.55 6.81
CA TRP A 54 7.28 3.39 5.57
C TRP A 54 8.39 2.32 5.63
N ASN A 55 9.22 2.35 6.67
CA ASN A 55 10.31 1.36 6.84
C ASN A 55 9.79 -0.07 6.99
N LYS A 56 8.63 -0.25 7.65
CA LYS A 56 8.01 -1.57 7.81
C LYS A 56 7.46 -2.08 6.49
N LEU A 57 6.76 -1.21 5.74
CA LEU A 57 6.22 -1.52 4.42
C LEU A 57 7.31 -1.91 3.43
N LEU A 58 8.39 -1.13 3.36
CA LEU A 58 9.53 -1.40 2.48
C LEU A 58 10.12 -2.79 2.68
N ARG A 59 10.26 -3.22 3.95
CA ARG A 59 10.77 -4.56 4.23
C ARG A 59 9.80 -5.63 3.75
N SER A 60 8.49 -5.47 3.97
CA SER A 60 7.47 -6.40 3.44
C SER A 60 7.51 -6.47 1.92
N TYR A 61 7.66 -5.34 1.24
CA TYR A 61 7.74 -5.29 -0.22
C TYR A 61 9.01 -5.97 -0.75
N ALA A 62 10.13 -5.78 -0.06
CA ALA A 62 11.39 -6.42 -0.39
C ALA A 62 11.31 -7.93 -0.25
N VAL A 63 10.68 -8.45 0.80
CA VAL A 63 10.45 -9.90 0.97
C VAL A 63 9.61 -10.44 -0.18
N GLU A 64 8.50 -9.78 -0.49
CA GLU A 64 7.59 -10.20 -1.57
C GLU A 64 8.27 -10.16 -2.95
N ALA A 65 9.07 -9.12 -3.23
CA ALA A 65 9.82 -9.00 -4.47
C ALA A 65 10.81 -10.17 -4.67
N LEU A 66 11.46 -10.62 -3.59
CA LEU A 66 12.40 -11.76 -3.64
C LEU A 66 11.70 -13.10 -3.90
N ALA A 67 10.41 -13.20 -3.61
CA ALA A 67 9.61 -14.40 -3.88
C ALA A 67 9.05 -14.46 -5.32
N ARG A 68 9.16 -13.37 -6.09
CA ARG A 68 8.57 -13.24 -7.42
C ARG A 68 9.61 -13.26 -8.55
N PRO A 69 9.26 -13.79 -9.74
CA PRO A 69 10.14 -13.76 -10.90
C PRO A 69 10.39 -12.31 -11.35
N THR A 70 11.62 -12.02 -11.75
CA THR A 70 11.98 -10.70 -12.30
C THR A 70 11.46 -10.58 -13.74
N LEU A 71 10.47 -9.73 -13.96
CA LEU A 71 9.97 -9.36 -15.29
C LEU A 71 10.49 -7.97 -15.67
N ARG A 72 10.69 -7.73 -16.97
CA ARG A 72 11.23 -6.46 -17.50
C ARG A 72 10.16 -5.41 -17.79
N GLU A 73 8.91 -5.83 -17.90
CA GLU A 73 7.78 -4.93 -18.14
C GLU A 73 7.34 -4.31 -16.80
N HIS A 74 6.97 -3.04 -16.83
CA HIS A 74 6.46 -2.29 -15.70
C HIS A 74 5.06 -1.79 -16.02
N PRO A 75 4.10 -1.83 -15.08
CA PRO A 75 2.77 -1.31 -15.33
C PRO A 75 2.82 0.21 -15.56
N SER A 76 1.85 0.66 -16.35
CA SER A 76 1.57 2.07 -16.62
C SER A 76 1.05 2.79 -15.37
N ILE A 77 1.11 4.12 -15.41
CA ILE A 77 0.52 4.95 -14.35
C ILE A 77 -1.01 4.79 -14.34
N GLU A 78 -1.61 4.58 -15.51
CA GLU A 78 -3.03 4.31 -15.69
C GLU A 78 -3.43 3.05 -14.92
N GLU A 79 -2.73 1.92 -15.12
CA GLU A 79 -2.97 0.69 -14.36
C GLU A 79 -2.85 0.89 -12.85
N ALA A 80 -1.87 1.70 -12.40
CA ALA A 80 -1.74 2.04 -10.99
C ALA A 80 -2.92 2.87 -10.45
N ARG A 81 -3.50 3.76 -11.27
CA ARG A 81 -4.70 4.53 -10.91
C ARG A 81 -5.95 3.67 -10.89
N GLU A 82 -6.11 2.79 -11.87
CA GLU A 82 -7.22 1.82 -11.92
C GLU A 82 -7.19 0.89 -10.71
N PHE A 83 -5.99 0.46 -10.30
CA PHE A 83 -5.81 -0.35 -9.10
C PHE A 83 -6.35 0.35 -7.85
N LEU A 84 -6.31 1.68 -7.76
CA LEU A 84 -6.85 2.41 -6.60
C LEU A 84 -8.37 2.52 -6.57
N TRP A 85 -9.09 2.08 -7.62
CA TRP A 85 -10.54 2.08 -7.57
C TRP A 85 -11.08 1.17 -6.47
N PRO A 86 -12.09 1.62 -5.69
CA PRO A 86 -12.68 0.82 -4.63
C PRO A 86 -13.25 -0.49 -5.16
N LEU A 87 -13.03 -1.58 -4.44
CA LEU A 87 -13.69 -2.85 -4.72
C LEU A 87 -15.18 -2.78 -4.35
N GLN A 88 -16.01 -3.52 -5.09
CA GLN A 88 -17.46 -3.62 -4.86
C GLN A 88 -17.92 -5.04 -4.55
N GLY A 89 -16.96 -5.93 -4.25
CA GLY A 89 -17.21 -7.33 -3.97
C GLY A 89 -17.81 -7.61 -2.59
N ARG A 90 -17.60 -8.83 -2.10
CA ARG A 90 -18.17 -9.28 -0.83
C ARG A 90 -17.45 -8.60 0.33
N GLU A 91 -18.21 -7.90 1.17
CA GLU A 91 -17.72 -7.24 2.38
C GLU A 91 -17.92 -8.12 3.63
N THR A 92 -16.90 -8.15 4.49
CA THR A 92 -16.96 -8.64 5.87
C THR A 92 -16.41 -7.56 6.80
N GLN A 93 -17.00 -7.43 7.99
CA GLN A 93 -16.64 -6.38 8.94
C GLN A 93 -16.42 -6.95 10.33
N GLU A 94 -15.41 -6.41 11.03
CA GLU A 94 -15.21 -6.52 12.46
C GLU A 94 -15.16 -5.10 13.06
N SER A 95 -15.66 -4.91 14.28
CA SER A 95 -15.64 -3.58 14.91
C SER A 95 -15.61 -3.66 16.42
N GLU A 96 -14.84 -2.78 17.04
CA GLU A 96 -14.93 -2.48 18.46
C GLU A 96 -15.65 -1.13 18.63
N PRO A 97 -16.83 -1.09 19.28
CA PRO A 97 -17.64 0.12 19.39
C PRO A 97 -16.86 1.30 19.99
N GLY A 98 -16.85 2.42 19.26
CA GLY A 98 -16.17 3.64 19.69
C GLY A 98 -14.65 3.63 19.52
N VAL A 99 -14.05 2.52 19.05
CA VAL A 99 -12.60 2.42 18.85
C VAL A 99 -12.26 2.32 17.37
N TYR A 100 -12.59 1.19 16.75
CA TYR A 100 -12.23 0.92 15.36
C TYR A 100 -13.29 0.13 14.61
N ARG A 101 -13.19 0.18 13.28
CA ARG A 101 -13.90 -0.70 12.36
C ARG A 101 -12.93 -1.20 11.30
N TRP A 102 -12.87 -2.50 11.14
CA TRP A 102 -12.09 -3.19 10.14
C TRP A 102 -13.05 -3.76 9.09
N ARG A 103 -12.86 -3.39 7.83
CA ARG A 103 -13.66 -3.89 6.70
C ARG A 103 -12.75 -4.59 5.70
N GLU A 104 -13.12 -5.79 5.30
CA GLU A 104 -12.48 -6.51 4.20
C GLU A 104 -13.48 -6.69 3.06
N ILE A 105 -13.14 -6.14 1.88
CA ILE A 105 -13.88 -6.31 0.64
C ILE A 105 -13.09 -7.25 -0.27
N ARG A 106 -13.72 -8.31 -0.75
CA ARG A 106 -13.11 -9.31 -1.63
C ARG A 106 -13.79 -9.34 -3.00
N GLU A 107 -13.01 -9.17 -4.06
CA GLU A 107 -13.48 -9.17 -5.45
C GLU A 107 -12.50 -9.92 -6.35
N GLY A 108 -12.91 -11.09 -6.85
CA GLY A 108 -12.02 -11.97 -7.61
C GLY A 108 -10.76 -12.35 -6.81
N ARG A 109 -9.58 -12.02 -7.34
CA ARG A 109 -8.28 -12.22 -6.68
C ARG A 109 -7.87 -11.05 -5.79
N LEU A 110 -8.65 -9.99 -5.72
CA LEU A 110 -8.33 -8.80 -4.95
C LEU A 110 -8.97 -8.86 -3.56
N ALA A 111 -8.24 -8.36 -2.58
CA ALA A 111 -8.76 -7.96 -1.28
C ALA A 111 -8.45 -6.48 -1.05
N GLN A 112 -9.40 -5.76 -0.47
CA GLN A 112 -9.20 -4.44 0.09
C GLN A 112 -9.54 -4.50 1.58
N ILE A 113 -8.67 -3.93 2.40
CA ILE A 113 -8.84 -3.81 3.85
C ILE A 113 -8.85 -2.33 4.18
N ASP A 114 -9.95 -1.85 4.75
CA ASP A 114 -10.09 -0.50 5.28
C ASP A 114 -10.11 -0.58 6.82
N LEU A 115 -9.14 0.08 7.45
CA LEU A 115 -9.10 0.27 8.91
C LEU A 115 -9.56 1.68 9.23
N ASP A 116 -10.70 1.78 9.90
CA ASP A 116 -11.31 3.04 10.33
C ASP A 116 -11.12 3.24 11.84
N ALA A 117 -10.77 4.46 12.25
CA ALA A 117 -10.97 4.93 13.62
C ALA A 117 -12.39 5.46 13.75
N LEU A 118 -13.09 5.11 14.84
CA LEU A 118 -14.47 5.58 15.10
C LEU A 118 -14.51 6.84 15.99
N GLN A 119 -13.42 7.13 16.69
CA GLN A 119 -13.26 8.30 17.55
C GLN A 119 -11.91 8.99 17.33
N PRO A 120 -11.80 10.30 17.65
CA PRO A 120 -12.88 11.21 18.07
C PRO A 120 -13.87 11.54 16.92
N ARG A 121 -13.51 11.20 15.69
CA ARG A 121 -14.36 11.26 14.50
C ARG A 121 -14.05 10.06 13.62
N GLU A 122 -15.07 9.57 12.93
CA GLU A 122 -14.91 8.51 11.95
C GLU A 122 -13.93 8.94 10.83
N MET A 123 -12.85 8.16 10.63
CA MET A 123 -11.88 8.35 9.56
C MET A 123 -11.23 7.02 9.17
N THR A 124 -10.95 6.83 7.88
CA THR A 124 -10.11 5.71 7.42
C THR A 124 -8.65 6.03 7.68
N LEU A 125 -8.02 5.26 8.57
CA LEU A 125 -6.61 5.39 8.94
C LEU A 125 -5.69 4.80 7.88
N HIS A 126 -6.08 3.65 7.33
CA HIS A 126 -5.28 2.89 6.37
C HIS A 126 -6.21 2.10 5.45
N ARG A 127 -5.92 2.18 4.15
CA ARG A 127 -6.47 1.33 3.11
C ARG A 127 -5.35 0.52 2.50
N LEU A 128 -5.44 -0.78 2.66
CA LEU A 128 -4.61 -1.77 1.98
C LEU A 128 -5.44 -2.38 0.84
N LYS A 129 -4.87 -2.49 -0.36
CA LYS A 129 -5.43 -3.31 -1.44
C LYS A 129 -4.37 -4.24 -1.99
N LEU A 130 -4.72 -5.50 -2.20
CA LEU A 130 -3.79 -6.51 -2.65
C LEU A 130 -4.37 -7.58 -3.55
N HIS A 131 -3.51 -8.11 -4.43
CA HIS A 131 -3.68 -9.45 -4.98
C HIS A 131 -3.46 -10.49 -3.88
N ARG A 132 -4.45 -11.35 -3.66
CA ARG A 132 -4.33 -12.51 -2.78
C ARG A 132 -3.53 -13.58 -3.52
N THR A 133 -2.47 -14.06 -2.89
CA THR A 133 -1.69 -15.24 -3.32
C THR A 133 -2.45 -16.52 -3.08
#